data_AF-A0A2E0BG02-F1
#
_entry.id   AF-A0A2E0BG02-F1
#
_cell.length_a   1.000
_cell.length_b   1.000
_cell.length_c   1.000
_cell.angle_alpha   90.00
_cell.angle_beta   90.00
_cell.angle_gamma   90.00
#
_symmetry.space_group_name_H-M   'P 1'
#
loop_
_entity.id
_entity.type
_entity.pdbx_description
1 polymer ?
#
loop_
_entity_poly.entity_id
_entity_poly.type
_entity_poly.pdbx_seq_one_letter_code
_entity_poly.pdbx_strand_id
1 'polypeptide(L)'
;MSSDAKPKKPKFHSLPATEGLIFDIVKYLLEGNGASSSREIVEHISFGLGKSRRHTAPEIVGVLRNRKMFCPTTGYQKHSGNRWRLDLVELQRYIKSKGYQERAESFELPVLIQRLKRRNLSSTIVAMNDLLENQDSLEDDEVINKVYDSLLFLWG
;
A
#
# COMPACT_ATOMS: atom_id res chain seq x y z
N MET A 1 13.88 25.51 -35.98
CA MET A 1 13.99 24.06 -35.76
C MET A 1 14.16 23.84 -34.27
N SER A 2 13.06 23.62 -33.54
CA SER A 2 13.11 23.35 -32.09
C SER A 2 13.51 21.89 -31.86
N SER A 3 14.55 21.68 -31.07
CA SER A 3 15.07 20.38 -30.70
C SER A 3 14.12 19.68 -29.72
N ASP A 4 13.33 18.73 -30.23
CA ASP A 4 12.63 17.71 -29.44
C ASP A 4 13.66 16.76 -28.81
N ALA A 5 14.28 17.18 -27.72
CA ALA A 5 15.09 16.31 -26.88
C ALA A 5 14.13 15.39 -26.10
N LYS A 6 13.86 14.20 -26.63
CA LYS A 6 13.14 13.14 -25.90
C LYS A 6 13.78 12.96 -24.51
N PRO A 7 13.01 12.95 -23.41
CA PRO A 7 13.56 12.79 -22.08
C PRO A 7 14.32 11.46 -22.02
N LYS A 8 15.63 11.53 -21.70
CA LYS A 8 16.47 10.35 -21.54
C LYS A 8 15.89 9.53 -20.40
N LYS A 9 15.36 8.34 -20.71
CA LYS A 9 14.97 7.37 -19.67
C LYS A 9 16.21 7.11 -18.81
N PRO A 10 16.14 7.32 -17.49
CA PRO A 10 17.28 7.11 -16.62
C PRO A 10 17.79 5.67 -16.75
N LYS A 11 19.08 5.51 -17.03
CA LYS A 11 19.75 4.20 -17.13
C LYS A 11 19.99 3.70 -15.72
N PHE A 12 19.09 2.86 -15.27
CA PHE A 12 19.13 2.28 -13.94
C PHE A 12 19.61 0.83 -14.01
N HIS A 13 20.67 0.49 -13.26
CA HIS A 13 20.98 -0.91 -12.96
C HIS A 13 19.77 -1.58 -12.28
N SER A 14 19.52 -2.86 -12.50
CA SER A 14 18.42 -3.55 -11.80
C SER A 14 18.57 -3.41 -10.28
N LEU A 15 17.46 -3.22 -9.56
CA LEU A 15 17.48 -3.26 -8.10
C LEU A 15 17.96 -4.66 -7.65
N PRO A 16 18.65 -4.76 -6.49
CA PRO A 16 18.88 -6.05 -5.85
C PRO A 16 17.56 -6.82 -5.73
N ALA A 17 17.58 -8.15 -5.85
CA ALA A 17 16.35 -8.96 -5.95
C ALA A 17 15.36 -8.70 -4.80
N THR A 18 15.86 -8.55 -3.57
CA THR A 18 15.04 -8.23 -2.40
C THR A 18 14.41 -6.83 -2.47
N GLU A 19 15.15 -5.85 -2.99
CA GLU A 19 14.66 -4.48 -3.15
C GLU A 19 13.62 -4.38 -4.26
N GLY A 20 13.82 -5.14 -5.35
CA GLY A 20 12.81 -5.30 -6.39
C GLY A 20 11.50 -5.84 -5.82
N LEU A 21 11.56 -6.93 -5.04
CA LEU A 21 10.40 -7.50 -4.36
C LEU A 21 9.71 -6.51 -3.43
N ILE A 22 10.47 -5.74 -2.65
CA ILE A 22 9.91 -4.71 -1.76
C ILE A 22 9.12 -3.67 -2.59
N PHE A 23 9.69 -3.19 -3.69
CA PHE A 23 9.03 -2.23 -4.56
C PHE A 23 7.78 -2.79 -5.22
N ASP A 24 7.78 -4.06 -5.62
CA ASP A 24 6.61 -4.73 -6.16
C ASP A 24 5.46 -4.80 -5.14
N ILE A 25 5.77 -5.22 -3.90
CA ILE A 25 4.77 -5.28 -2.82
C ILE A 25 4.23 -3.88 -2.51
N VAL A 26 5.11 -2.87 -2.40
CA VAL A 26 4.71 -1.47 -2.17
C VAL A 26 3.79 -0.99 -3.28
N LYS A 27 4.15 -1.24 -4.55
CA LYS A 27 3.35 -0.83 -5.69
C LYS A 27 1.97 -1.48 -5.67
N TYR A 28 1.92 -2.79 -5.45
CA TYR A 28 0.66 -3.54 -5.33
C TYR A 28 -0.25 -2.94 -4.25
N LEU A 29 0.27 -2.68 -3.05
CA LEU A 29 -0.50 -2.08 -1.97
C LEU A 29 -0.99 -0.67 -2.31
N LEU A 30 -0.16 0.15 -2.97
CA LEU A 30 -0.51 1.52 -3.36
C LEU A 30 -1.55 1.57 -4.50
N GLU A 31 -1.48 0.64 -5.45
CA GLU A 31 -2.50 0.47 -6.51
C GLU A 31 -3.84 -0.01 -5.93
N GLY A 32 -3.78 -0.88 -4.91
CA GLY A 32 -4.89 -1.24 -4.03
C GLY A 32 -5.26 -0.13 -3.05
N ASN A 33 -5.78 -0.46 -1.85
CA ASN A 33 -6.21 0.50 -0.83
C ASN A 33 -5.17 0.79 0.25
N GLY A 34 -3.89 0.51 -0.02
CA GLY A 34 -2.82 0.61 0.97
C GLY A 34 -2.77 -0.57 1.93
N ALA A 35 -3.67 -1.55 1.80
CA ALA A 35 -3.69 -2.76 2.62
C ALA A 35 -4.13 -4.00 1.81
N SER A 36 -3.68 -5.19 2.23
CA SER A 36 -4.11 -6.46 1.63
C SER A 36 -3.72 -7.64 2.52
N SER A 37 -4.33 -8.80 2.30
CA SER A 37 -3.97 -10.03 3.00
C SER A 37 -2.66 -10.65 2.46
N SER A 38 -1.92 -11.37 3.31
CA SER A 38 -0.72 -12.10 2.88
C SER A 38 -0.99 -13.02 1.69
N ARG A 39 -2.17 -13.66 1.65
CA ARG A 39 -2.55 -14.55 0.55
C ARG A 39 -2.64 -13.82 -0.78
N GLU A 40 -3.39 -12.70 -0.81
CA GLU A 40 -3.57 -11.90 -2.03
C GLU A 40 -2.26 -11.30 -2.51
N ILE A 41 -1.42 -10.78 -1.59
CA ILE A 41 -0.09 -10.27 -1.91
C ILE A 41 0.76 -11.39 -2.54
N VAL A 42 0.81 -12.58 -1.92
CA VAL A 42 1.58 -13.72 -2.45
C VAL A 42 1.07 -14.12 -3.83
N GLU A 43 -0.24 -14.24 -4.00
CA GLU A 43 -0.85 -14.63 -5.28
C GLU A 43 -0.48 -13.64 -6.39
N HIS A 44 -0.62 -12.34 -6.13
CA HIS A 44 -0.28 -11.30 -7.08
C HIS A 44 1.22 -11.29 -7.44
N ILE A 45 2.10 -11.36 -6.43
CA ILE A 45 3.55 -11.26 -6.65
C ILE A 45 4.10 -12.53 -7.31
N SER A 46 3.66 -13.72 -6.89
CA SER A 46 4.17 -15.00 -7.40
C SER A 46 3.63 -15.33 -8.79
N PHE A 47 2.41 -14.92 -9.13
CA PHE A 47 1.74 -15.33 -10.36
C PHE A 47 1.30 -14.17 -11.27
N GLY A 48 0.98 -13.00 -10.72
CA GLY A 48 0.41 -11.87 -11.46
C GLY A 48 1.44 -11.01 -12.22
N LEU A 49 2.69 -10.94 -11.75
CA LEU A 49 3.70 -10.03 -12.33
C LEU A 49 4.47 -10.59 -13.55
N GLY A 50 4.22 -11.84 -13.95
CA GLY A 50 4.89 -12.44 -15.12
C GLY A 50 6.42 -12.47 -15.05
N LYS A 51 7.01 -12.41 -13.85
CA LYS A 51 8.46 -12.36 -13.66
C LYS A 51 9.10 -13.73 -13.91
N SER A 52 10.28 -13.73 -14.53
CA SER A 52 11.06 -14.95 -14.80
C SER A 52 11.48 -15.68 -13.52
N ARG A 53 11.81 -14.92 -12.46
CA ARG A 53 12.00 -15.45 -11.11
C ARG A 53 10.72 -15.28 -10.31
N ARG A 54 10.15 -16.39 -9.84
CA ARG A 54 9.05 -16.38 -8.89
C ARG A 54 9.58 -16.21 -7.48
N HIS A 55 9.02 -15.26 -6.75
CA HIS A 55 9.22 -15.17 -5.31
C HIS A 55 8.31 -16.19 -4.62
N THR A 56 8.83 -16.85 -3.60
CA THR A 56 8.11 -17.84 -2.81
C THR A 56 7.31 -17.16 -1.70
N ALA A 57 6.25 -17.81 -1.23
CA ALA A 57 5.44 -17.29 -0.12
C ALA A 57 6.28 -16.96 1.13
N PRO A 58 7.25 -17.80 1.57
CA PRO A 58 8.12 -17.46 2.70
C PRO A 58 9.00 -16.23 2.46
N GLU A 59 9.53 -16.01 1.25
CA GLU A 59 10.31 -14.80 0.92
C GLU A 59 9.44 -13.55 1.03
N ILE A 60 8.23 -13.59 0.47
CA ILE A 60 7.27 -12.47 0.47
C ILE A 60 6.83 -12.14 1.91
N VAL A 61 6.41 -13.16 2.67
CA VAL A 61 6.01 -13.00 4.07
C VAL A 61 7.20 -12.55 4.94
N GLY A 62 8.42 -13.02 4.62
CA GLY A 62 9.65 -12.56 5.25
C GLY A 62 9.88 -11.06 5.03
N VAL A 63 9.64 -10.53 3.84
CA VAL A 63 9.71 -9.09 3.58
C VAL A 63 8.65 -8.34 4.40
N LEU A 64 7.41 -8.82 4.42
CA LEU A 64 6.32 -8.19 5.18
C LEU A 64 6.66 -8.10 6.68
N ARG A 65 7.19 -9.16 7.28
CA ARG A 65 7.54 -9.17 8.72
C ARG A 65 8.74 -8.31 9.07
N ASN A 66 9.72 -8.19 8.17
CA ASN A 66 11.03 -7.62 8.49
C ASN A 66 11.20 -6.15 8.07
N ARG A 67 10.18 -5.54 7.43
CA ARG A 67 10.23 -4.13 7.02
C ARG A 67 9.18 -3.32 7.76
N LYS A 68 9.63 -2.28 8.46
CA LYS A 68 8.78 -1.41 9.30
C LYS A 68 7.60 -0.78 8.57
N MET A 69 7.72 -0.57 7.26
CA MET A 69 6.63 0.01 6.46
C MET A 69 5.45 -0.93 6.23
N PHE A 70 5.55 -2.22 6.55
CA PHE A 70 4.44 -3.15 6.47
C PHE A 70 3.95 -3.45 7.89
N CYS A 71 2.82 -2.87 8.24
CA CYS A 71 2.22 -3.02 9.56
C CYS A 71 1.16 -4.12 9.50
N PRO A 72 1.21 -5.15 10.37
CA PRO A 72 0.09 -6.06 10.53
C PRO A 72 -1.09 -5.30 11.13
N THR A 73 -2.28 -5.45 10.57
CA THR A 73 -3.51 -4.83 11.08
C THR A 73 -4.29 -5.83 11.91
N THR A 74 -5.14 -5.33 12.81
CA THR A 74 -6.19 -6.15 13.44
C THR A 74 -7.27 -6.45 12.40
N GLY A 75 -7.90 -7.64 12.47
CA GLY A 75 -8.86 -8.11 11.46
C GLY A 75 -8.45 -9.39 10.74
N TYR A 76 -8.03 -10.39 11.51
CA TYR A 76 -7.79 -11.74 10.98
C TYR A 76 -9.06 -12.28 10.33
N GLN A 77 -9.03 -12.50 9.02
CA GLN A 77 -10.04 -13.28 8.33
C GLN A 77 -9.53 -14.71 8.18
N LYS A 78 -10.31 -15.66 8.70
CA LYS A 78 -10.01 -17.09 8.57
C LYS A 78 -9.86 -17.41 7.07
N HIS A 79 -8.75 -18.03 6.69
CA HIS A 79 -8.38 -18.43 5.31
C HIS A 79 -7.75 -17.38 4.36
N SER A 80 -7.58 -16.12 4.77
CA SER A 80 -6.86 -15.10 3.97
C SER A 80 -5.46 -14.75 4.50
N GLY A 81 -5.16 -15.12 5.76
CA GLY A 81 -3.88 -14.82 6.41
C GLY A 81 -3.87 -13.42 7.04
N ASN A 82 -2.70 -12.98 7.52
CA ASN A 82 -2.57 -11.67 8.15
C ASN A 82 -2.83 -10.56 7.14
N ARG A 83 -3.56 -9.53 7.55
CA ARG A 83 -3.72 -8.30 6.77
C ARG A 83 -2.56 -7.35 7.09
N TRP A 84 -2.03 -6.73 6.04
CA TRP A 84 -0.89 -5.82 6.10
C TRP A 84 -1.30 -4.48 5.51
N ARG A 85 -0.93 -3.40 6.18
CA ARG A 85 -1.08 -2.03 5.71
C ARG A 85 0.29 -1.40 5.49
N LEU A 86 0.36 -0.52 4.51
CA LEU A 86 1.53 0.29 4.23
C LEU A 86 1.57 1.52 5.15
N ASP A 87 2.65 1.66 5.91
CA ASP A 87 3.02 2.89 6.60
C ASP A 87 3.81 3.79 5.63
N LEU A 88 3.17 4.90 5.23
CA LEU A 88 3.73 5.85 4.27
C LEU A 88 4.90 6.65 4.85
N VAL A 89 4.96 6.84 6.17
CA VAL A 89 6.05 7.55 6.84
C VAL A 89 7.30 6.66 6.85
N GLU A 90 7.15 5.41 7.26
CA GLU A 90 8.25 4.44 7.23
C GLU A 90 8.70 4.13 5.81
N LEU A 91 7.79 4.05 4.82
CA LEU A 91 8.15 3.93 3.41
C LEU A 91 9.00 5.12 2.95
N GLN A 92 8.61 6.35 3.30
CA GLN A 92 9.37 7.55 2.92
C GLN A 92 10.76 7.56 3.56
N ARG A 93 10.87 7.18 4.85
CA ARG A 93 12.14 7.03 5.55
C ARG A 93 13.02 5.98 4.87
N TYR A 94 12.43 4.84 4.49
CA TYR A 94 13.10 3.76 3.78
C TYR A 94 13.70 4.23 2.45
N ILE A 95 12.88 4.80 1.57
CA ILE A 95 13.31 5.32 0.25
C ILE A 95 14.45 6.33 0.41
N LYS A 96 14.32 7.26 1.37
CA LYS A 96 15.34 8.28 1.62
C LYS A 96 16.65 7.66 2.10
N SER A 97 16.59 6.75 3.07
CA SER A 97 17.78 6.12 3.66
C SER A 97 18.59 5.28 2.65
N LYS A 98 17.92 4.72 1.65
CA LYS A 98 18.54 3.90 0.60
C LYS A 98 18.98 4.69 -0.63
N GLY A 99 18.63 5.97 -0.72
CA GLY A 99 18.90 6.76 -1.92
C GLY A 99 18.06 6.33 -3.12
N TYR A 100 16.83 5.84 -2.89
CA TYR A 100 15.97 5.28 -3.95
C TYR A 100 14.90 6.25 -4.46
N GLN A 101 15.09 7.56 -4.33
CA GLN A 101 14.13 8.58 -4.75
C GLN A 101 13.82 8.47 -6.25
N GLU A 102 14.85 8.49 -7.11
CA GLU A 102 14.63 8.39 -8.56
C GLU A 102 14.03 7.03 -8.97
N ARG A 103 14.29 5.97 -8.18
CA ARG A 103 13.65 4.66 -8.37
C ARG A 103 12.17 4.71 -8.03
N ALA A 104 11.83 5.30 -6.89
CA ALA A 104 10.45 5.50 -6.49
C ALA A 104 9.67 6.28 -7.56
N GLU A 105 10.28 7.29 -8.16
CA GLU A 105 9.72 8.02 -9.30
C GLU A 105 9.51 7.13 -10.53
N SER A 106 10.49 6.29 -10.89
CA SER A 106 10.36 5.36 -12.03
C SER A 106 9.25 4.30 -11.86
N PHE A 107 8.89 3.99 -10.61
CA PHE A 107 7.77 3.11 -10.26
C PHE A 107 6.47 3.89 -10.01
N GLU A 108 6.48 5.21 -10.24
CA GLU A 108 5.35 6.13 -10.01
C GLU A 108 4.84 6.16 -8.57
N LEU A 109 5.67 5.72 -7.60
CA LEU A 109 5.27 5.63 -6.20
C LEU A 109 4.80 6.97 -5.63
N PRO A 110 5.44 8.13 -5.91
CA PRO A 110 4.96 9.42 -5.40
C PRO A 110 3.51 9.72 -5.82
N VAL A 111 3.14 9.39 -7.06
CA VAL A 111 1.77 9.59 -7.58
C VAL A 111 0.80 8.66 -6.88
N LEU A 112 1.15 7.38 -6.76
CA LEU A 112 0.30 6.38 -6.11
C LEU A 112 0.12 6.66 -4.61
N ILE A 113 1.16 7.17 -3.94
CA ILE A 113 1.10 7.63 -2.53
C ILE A 113 0.09 8.77 -2.40
N GLN A 114 0.14 9.76 -3.28
CA GLN A 114 -0.82 10.87 -3.25
C GLN A 114 -2.25 10.40 -3.53
N ARG A 115 -2.42 9.47 -4.47
CA ARG A 115 -3.72 8.84 -4.76
C ARG A 115 -4.28 8.11 -3.53
N LEU A 116 -3.46 7.33 -2.84
CA LEU A 116 -3.86 6.64 -1.62
C LEU A 116 -4.28 7.63 -0.53
N LYS A 117 -3.48 8.68 -0.29
CA LYS A 117 -3.83 9.74 0.68
C LYS A 117 -5.18 10.37 0.38
N ARG A 118 -5.40 10.78 -0.87
CA ARG A 118 -6.67 11.40 -1.31
C ARG A 118 -7.85 10.48 -1.07
N ARG A 119 -7.75 9.21 -1.51
CA ARG A 119 -8.82 8.23 -1.30
C ARG A 119 -9.11 8.02 0.18
N ASN A 120 -8.09 7.82 1.01
CA ASN A 120 -8.30 7.58 2.44
C ASN A 120 -8.99 8.78 3.11
N LEU A 121 -8.59 10.01 2.76
CA LEU A 121 -9.26 11.22 3.23
C LEU A 121 -10.71 11.28 2.75
N SER A 122 -10.98 11.03 1.47
CA SER A 122 -12.34 11.02 0.93
C SER A 122 -13.23 9.97 1.58
N SER A 123 -12.74 8.73 1.75
CA SER A 123 -13.49 7.66 2.42
C SER A 123 -13.75 7.96 3.90
N THR A 124 -12.80 8.62 4.57
CA THR A 124 -12.99 9.09 5.96
C THR A 124 -14.10 10.14 6.02
N ILE A 125 -14.08 11.12 5.12
CA ILE A 125 -15.12 12.17 5.08
C ILE A 125 -16.50 11.54 4.87
N VAL A 126 -16.64 10.59 3.94
CA VAL A 126 -17.90 9.88 3.72
C VAL A 126 -18.37 9.16 4.99
N ALA A 127 -17.49 8.36 5.62
CA ALA A 127 -17.85 7.65 6.85
C ALA A 127 -18.23 8.60 8.00
N MET A 128 -17.58 9.76 8.11
CA MET A 128 -17.91 10.76 9.13
C MET A 128 -19.22 11.49 8.80
N ASN A 129 -19.54 11.74 7.53
CA ASN A 129 -20.81 12.35 7.15
C ASN A 129 -21.98 11.41 7.40
N ASP A 130 -21.81 10.10 7.16
CA ASP A 130 -22.82 9.08 7.50
C ASP A 130 -23.19 9.12 8.99
N LEU A 131 -22.22 9.45 9.86
CA LEU A 131 -22.47 9.73 11.27
C LEU A 131 -23.28 11.03 11.38
N LEU A 132 -22.75 12.17 10.92
CA LEU A 132 -23.34 13.49 11.16
C LEU A 132 -24.74 13.73 10.56
N GLU A 133 -25.12 13.00 9.51
CA GLU A 133 -26.40 13.20 8.81
C GLU A 133 -27.62 12.63 9.56
N ASN A 134 -27.45 11.76 10.56
CA ASN A 134 -28.56 11.29 11.39
C ASN A 134 -28.57 12.03 12.74
N GLN A 135 -29.69 12.69 13.08
CA GLN A 135 -29.80 13.52 14.30
C GLN A 135 -29.56 12.75 15.61
N ASP A 136 -29.78 11.44 15.61
CA ASP A 136 -29.56 10.54 16.76
C ASP A 136 -28.32 9.62 16.57
N SER A 137 -27.54 9.78 15.49
CA SER A 137 -26.38 8.92 15.14
C SER A 137 -25.32 8.77 16.23
N LEU A 138 -25.09 9.83 17.00
CA LEU A 138 -24.09 9.88 18.07
C LEU A 138 -24.60 9.23 19.36
N GLU A 139 -25.89 8.89 19.40
CA GLU A 139 -26.52 8.12 20.47
C GLU A 139 -26.88 6.69 19.99
N ASP A 140 -26.76 6.42 18.68
CA ASP A 140 -26.94 5.10 18.08
C ASP A 140 -25.61 4.32 18.04
N ASP A 141 -25.45 3.42 19.01
CA ASP A 141 -24.30 2.53 19.13
C ASP A 141 -24.05 1.69 17.86
N GLU A 142 -25.08 1.32 17.09
CA GLU A 142 -24.90 0.52 15.86
C GLU A 142 -24.21 1.36 14.77
N VAL A 143 -24.65 2.60 14.60
CA VAL A 143 -24.05 3.54 13.64
C VAL A 143 -22.61 3.87 14.04
N ILE A 144 -22.37 4.13 15.33
CA ILE A 144 -21.01 4.39 15.85
C ILE A 144 -20.09 3.21 15.58
N ASN A 145 -20.50 1.99 15.91
CA ASN A 145 -19.69 0.79 15.71
C ASN A 145 -19.39 0.57 14.22
N LYS A 146 -20.38 0.76 13.34
CA LYS A 146 -20.19 0.65 11.88
C LYS A 146 -19.18 1.66 11.33
N VAL A 147 -19.27 2.93 11.75
CA VAL A 147 -18.34 3.98 11.33
C VAL A 147 -16.95 3.69 11.90
N TYR A 148 -16.86 3.30 13.17
CA TYR A 148 -15.60 2.91 13.81
C TYR A 148 -14.90 1.76 13.07
N ASP A 149 -15.63 0.69 12.76
CA ASP A 149 -15.11 -0.45 12.01
C ASP A 149 -14.64 -0.06 10.60
N SER A 150 -15.37 0.86 9.95
CA SER A 150 -14.99 1.39 8.64
C SER A 150 -13.68 2.18 8.71
N LEU A 151 -13.51 3.02 9.74
CA LEU A 151 -12.28 3.77 9.97
C LEU A 151 -11.12 2.84 10.35
N LEU A 152 -11.36 1.84 11.19
CA LEU A 152 -10.37 0.82 11.53
C LEU A 152 -9.97 0.01 10.28
N PHE A 153 -10.90 -0.30 9.39
CA PHE A 153 -10.58 -0.98 8.15
C PHE A 153 -9.69 -0.13 7.22
N LEU A 154 -9.88 1.19 7.19
CA LEU A 154 -9.11 2.13 6.38
C LEU A 154 -7.73 2.48 6.96
N TRP A 155 -7.64 2.64 8.28
CA TRP A 155 -6.48 3.23 8.97
C TRP A 155 -5.78 2.29 9.97
N GLY A 156 -6.45 1.23 10.42
CA GLY A 156 -5.95 0.24 11.38
C GLY A 156 -4.88 -0.69 10.84
#